data_AF-A0A550HJL3-F1
#
_entry.id   AF-A0A550HJL3-F1
#
_cell.length_a   1.000
_cell.length_b   1.000
_cell.length_c   1.000
_cell.angle_alpha   90.00
_cell.angle_beta   90.00
_cell.angle_gamma   90.00
#
_symmetry.space_group_name_H-M   'P 1'
#
loop_
_entity.id
_entity.type
_entity.pdbx_description
1 polymer ?
#
loop_
_entity_poly.entity_id
_entity_poly.type
_entity_poly.pdbx_seq_one_letter_code
_entity_poly.pdbx_strand_id
1 'polypeptide(L)' 'MTAITVRIPDSMDKPLRDAAAGAASLNEYIVKAVRRQMTLDAAGRLASLERLDLDGEGDTL' A
#
# COMPACT_ATOMS: atom_id res chain seq x y z
N MET A 1 -3.40 8.74 17.47
CA MET A 1 -3.94 8.72 16.09
C MET A 1 -3.13 9.69 15.26
N THR A 2 -2.56 9.23 14.14
CA THR A 2 -1.88 10.11 13.18
C THR A 2 -2.89 10.58 12.15
N ALA A 3 -2.93 11.89 11.88
CA ALA A 3 -3.80 12.48 10.86
C ALA A 3 -2.95 12.90 9.66
N ILE A 4 -3.48 12.72 8.45
CA ILE A 4 -2.83 13.10 7.20
C ILE A 4 -3.86 13.87 6.38
N THR A 5 -3.45 15.00 5.80
CA THR A 5 -4.27 15.76 4.87
C THR A 5 -3.79 15.49 3.45
N VAL A 6 -4.70 15.04 2.60
CA VAL A 6 -4.43 14.75 1.18
C VAL A 6 -5.24 15.72 0.33
N ARG A 7 -4.59 16.37 -0.64
CA ARG A 7 -5.28 17.18 -1.65
C ARG A 7 -5.55 16.31 -2.86
N ILE A 8 -6.83 16.10 -3.16
CA ILE A 8 -7.29 15.33 -4.31
C ILE A 8 -7.76 16.34 -5.35
N PRO A 9 -7.31 16.24 -6.62
CA PRO A 9 -7.84 17.07 -7.70
C PRO A 9 -9.35 16.88 -7.85
N ASP A 10 -10.09 17.98 -8.10
CA ASP A 10 -11.55 17.93 -8.22
C ASP A 10 -12.01 16.97 -9.34
N SER A 11 -11.20 16.84 -10.40
CA SER A 11 -11.44 15.88 -11.49
C SER A 11 -11.48 14.42 -11.05
N MET A 12 -10.91 14.10 -9.89
CA MET A 12 -10.86 12.76 -9.32
C MET A 12 -11.88 12.52 -8.22
N ASP A 13 -12.61 13.54 -7.73
CA ASP A 13 -13.55 13.38 -6.61
C ASP A 13 -14.66 12.38 -6.94
N LYS A 14 -15.34 12.55 -8.09
CA LYS A 14 -16.40 11.63 -8.53
C LYS A 14 -15.89 10.20 -8.76
N PRO A 15 -14.82 9.97 -9.55
CA PRO A 15 -14.23 8.64 -9.69
C PRO A 15 -13.86 7.98 -8.36
N LEU A 16 -13.33 8.74 -7.40
CA LEU A 16 -12.91 8.22 -6.10
C LEU A 16 -14.12 7.82 -5.25
N ARG A 17 -15.19 8.60 -5.27
CA ARG A 17 -16.46 8.26 -4.60
C ARG A 17 -17.11 7.03 -5.23
N ASP A 18 -17.12 6.95 -6.55
CA ASP A 18 -17.66 5.81 -7.27
C ASP A 18 -16.86 4.53 -6.95
N ALA A 19 -15.53 4.61 -6.87
CA ALA A 19 -14.68 3.49 -6.45
C ALA A 19 -14.84 3.12 -4.97
N ALA A 20 -15.21 4.08 -4.11
CA ALA A 20 -15.48 3.88 -2.69
C ALA A 20 -16.93 3.44 -2.39
N ALA A 21 -17.78 3.22 -3.40
CA ALA A 21 -19.20 2.95 -3.22
C ALA A 21 -19.51 1.74 -2.31
N GLY A 22 -18.59 0.78 -2.21
CA GLY A 22 -18.71 -0.40 -1.33
C GLY A 22 -18.06 -0.25 0.05
N ALA A 23 -17.46 0.90 0.37
CA ALA A 23 -16.82 1.15 1.66
C ALA A 23 -17.76 1.89 2.62
N ALA A 24 -17.55 1.77 3.93
CA ALA A 24 -18.39 2.48 4.90
C ALA A 24 -18.10 4.00 4.92
N SER A 25 -16.91 4.40 4.49
CA SER A 25 -16.58 5.81 4.25
C SER A 25 -15.47 5.98 3.23
N LEU A 26 -15.39 7.17 2.64
CA LEU A 26 -14.29 7.55 1.74
C LEU A 26 -12.92 7.49 2.46
N ASN A 27 -12.87 7.88 3.73
CA ASN A 27 -11.63 7.82 4.52
C ASN A 27 -11.16 6.36 4.73
N GLU A 28 -12.08 5.45 5.05
CA GLU A 28 -11.77 4.03 5.18
C GLU A 28 -11.22 3.45 3.87
N TYR A 29 -11.86 3.80 2.74
CA TYR A 29 -11.40 3.42 1.42
C TYR A 29 -9.99 3.94 1.13
N ILE A 30 -9.74 5.23 1.36
CA ILE A 30 -8.42 5.85 1.14
C ILE A 30 -7.35 5.18 1.99
N VAL A 31 -7.62 4.97 3.29
CA VAL A 31 -6.65 4.32 4.19
C VAL A 31 -6.33 2.89 3.73
N LYS A 32 -7.33 2.11 3.31
CA LYS A 32 -7.13 0.76 2.75
C LYS A 32 -6.34 0.80 1.45
N ALA A 33 -6.67 1.72 0.54
CA ALA A 33 -5.97 1.88 -0.72
C ALA A 33 -4.49 2.25 -0.52
N VAL A 34 -4.20 3.21 0.36
CA VAL A 34 -2.83 3.61 0.70
C VAL A 34 -2.05 2.44 1.31
N ARG A 35 -2.64 1.70 2.27
CA ARG A 35 -1.98 0.52 2.84
C ARG A 35 -1.62 -0.51 1.78
N ARG A 36 -2.56 -0.80 0.86
CA ARG A 36 -2.32 -1.75 -0.24
C ARG A 36 -1.18 -1.29 -1.14
N GLN A 37 -1.14 0.00 -1.50
CA GLN A 37 -0.04 0.53 -2.33
C GLN A 37 1.30 0.44 -1.61
N MET A 38 1.37 0.80 -0.32
CA MET A 38 2.60 0.64 0.46
C MET A 38 3.08 -0.82 0.52
N THR A 39 2.17 -1.79 0.63
CA THR A 39 2.52 -3.22 0.58
C THR A 39 3.07 -3.62 -0.77
N LEU A 40 2.47 -3.16 -1.87
CA LEU A 40 2.95 -3.46 -3.22
C LEU A 40 4.32 -2.82 -3.49
N ASP A 41 4.53 -1.58 -3.07
CA ASP A 41 5.82 -0.90 -3.17
C ASP A 41 6.90 -1.64 -2.37
N ALA A 42 6.57 -2.07 -1.15
CA ALA A 42 7.48 -2.86 -0.33
C ALA A 42 7.80 -4.21 -0.99
N ALA A 43 6.80 -4.90 -1.54
CA ALA A 43 6.99 -6.15 -2.26
C ALA A 43 7.86 -5.96 -3.52
N GLY A 44 7.65 -4.89 -4.28
CA GLY A 44 8.49 -4.54 -5.43
C GLY A 44 9.94 -4.27 -5.03
N ARG A 45 10.16 -3.55 -3.92
CA ARG A 45 11.51 -3.32 -3.37
C ARG A 45 12.17 -4.63 -2.94
N LEU A 46 11.44 -5.51 -2.24
CA LEU A 46 11.94 -6.82 -1.85
C LEU A 46 12.29 -7.68 -3.07
N ALA A 47 11.46 -7.67 -4.11
CA ALA A 47 11.72 -8.40 -5.35
C ALA A 47 12.95 -7.86 -6.11
N SER A 48 13.30 -6.60 -5.91
CA SER A 48 14.51 -5.99 -6.50
C SER A 48 15.81 -6.29 -5.75
N LEU A 49 15.72 -6.88 -4.55
CA LEU A 49 16.90 -7.37 -3.84
C LEU A 49 17.37 -8.66 -4.50
N GLU A 50 18.67 -8.78 -4.77
CA GLU A 50 19.24 -10.06 -5.15
C GLU A 50 18.97 -11.10 -4.06
N ARG A 51 18.69 -12.33 -4.49
CA ARG A 51 18.51 -13.45 -3.58
C ARG A 51 19.75 -13.53 -2.70
N LEU A 52 19.56 -13.38 -1.39
CA LEU A 52 20.64 -13.59 -0.44
C LEU A 52 21.14 -15.02 -0.62
N ASP A 53 22.41 -15.16 -0.97
CA ASP A 53 23.07 -16.46 -1.03
C ASP A 53 23.30 -16.91 0.42
N LEU A 54 22.38 -17.74 0.90
CA LEU A 54 22.37 -18.31 2.25
C LEU A 54 23.07 -19.69 2.27
N ASP A 55 23.94 -19.99 1.31
CA ASP A 55 24.65 -21.28 1.11
C ASP A 55 25.62 -21.67 2.24
N GLY A 56 25.24 -21.51 3.52
CA GLY A 56 26.00 -22.07 4.63
C GLY A 56 25.51 -21.72 6.04
N GLU A 57 24.74 -20.66 6.23
CA GLU A 57 24.45 -20.14 7.59
C GLU A 57 23.20 -20.77 8.25
N GLY A 58 22.40 -21.52 7.50
CA GLY A 58 21.13 -22.10 7.97
C GLY A 58 21.21 -23.55 8.47
N ASP A 59 22.35 -24.23 8.26
CA ASP A 59 22.52 -25.67 8.55
C ASP A 59 23.19 -25.93 9.93
N THR A 60 23.39 -24.88 10.72
CA THR A 60 24.06 -24.95 12.03
C THR A 60 23.16 -24.63 13.23
N LEU A 61 21.82 -24.67 13.06
CA LEU A 61 20.85 -24.45 14.15
C LEU A 61 20.07 -25.72 14.51
#